data_AF-A0A7H4MHU2-F1
#
_entry.id   AF-A0A7H4MHU2-F1
#
_cell.length_a   1.000
_cell.length_b   1.000
_cell.length_c   1.000
_cell.angle_alpha   90.00
_cell.angle_beta   90.00
_cell.angle_gamma   90.00
#
_symmetry.space_group_name_H-M   'P 1'
#
loop_
_entity.id
_entity.type
_entity.pdbx_description
1 polymer ?
#
loop_
_entity_poly.entity_id
_entity_poly.type
_entity_poly.pdbx_seq_one_letter_code
_entity_poly.pdbx_strand_id
1 'polypeptide(L)'
;MKSKLLVSACLMGFQVRYNGSEKAQLAATLSRWQQTGRLVIHCPELAAGLSTPRLPAEIVGGAGGDVLAGRARIVESDGRDVTGHYQLAAWLALSAAREAGCQAALLHRWQSYLRQPVCL
;
A
#
# COMPACT_ATOMS: atom_id res chain seq x y z
N MET A 1 16.25 17.95 9.84
CA MET A 1 15.34 17.58 8.71
C MET A 1 13.99 17.21 9.28
N LYS A 2 12.87 17.58 8.64
CA LYS A 2 11.52 17.22 9.11
C LYS A 2 11.19 15.80 8.65
N SER A 3 10.81 14.91 9.57
CA SER A 3 10.42 13.53 9.26
C SER A 3 9.26 13.49 8.28
N LYS A 4 9.38 12.65 7.25
CA LYS A 4 8.31 12.37 6.27
C LYS A 4 7.59 11.07 6.59
N LEU A 5 6.31 11.02 6.20
CA LEU A 5 5.40 9.90 6.39
C LEU A 5 4.89 9.42 5.02
N LEU A 6 5.09 8.14 4.71
CA LEU A 6 4.39 7.51 3.58
C LEU A 6 2.93 7.30 3.97
N VAL A 7 1.98 7.68 3.12
CA VAL A 7 0.54 7.50 3.39
C VAL A 7 -0.13 6.82 2.19
N SER A 8 -0.93 5.77 2.46
CA SER A 8 -1.74 5.15 1.39
C SER A 8 -2.65 6.20 0.75
N ALA A 9 -2.61 6.32 -0.58
CA ALA A 9 -3.38 7.32 -1.31
C ALA A 9 -4.90 7.25 -1.03
N CYS A 10 -5.44 6.06 -0.80
CA CYS A 10 -6.86 5.92 -0.45
C CYS A 10 -7.25 6.65 0.85
N LEU A 11 -6.33 6.77 1.83
CA LEU A 11 -6.55 7.51 3.09
C LEU A 11 -6.58 9.03 2.91
N MET A 12 -6.00 9.50 1.79
CA MET A 12 -5.97 10.90 1.38
C MET A 12 -7.11 11.27 0.42
N GLY A 13 -8.09 10.37 0.22
CA GLY A 13 -9.28 10.63 -0.60
C GLY A 13 -9.15 10.23 -2.08
N PHE A 14 -8.03 9.65 -2.50
CA PHE A 14 -7.88 9.19 -3.89
C PHE A 14 -8.72 7.92 -4.15
N GLN A 15 -9.39 7.88 -5.30
CA GLN A 15 -10.21 6.75 -5.77
C GLN A 15 -9.34 5.63 -6.35
N VAL A 16 -8.52 5.01 -5.50
CA VAL A 16 -7.54 3.97 -5.90
C VAL A 16 -7.83 2.60 -5.29
N ARG A 17 -8.93 2.50 -4.53
CA ARG A 17 -9.38 1.22 -3.96
C ARG A 17 -9.83 0.30 -5.08
N TYR A 18 -9.80 -1.01 -4.81
CA TYR A 18 -10.22 -2.01 -5.80
C TYR A 18 -11.64 -1.78 -6.35
N ASN A 19 -12.54 -1.25 -5.52
CA ASN A 19 -13.92 -0.93 -5.89
C ASN A 19 -14.12 0.53 -6.36
N GLY A 20 -13.05 1.30 -6.57
CA GLY A 20 -13.12 2.72 -6.94
C GLY A 20 -13.64 3.67 -5.85
N SER A 21 -14.02 3.15 -4.67
CA SER A 21 -14.51 4.01 -3.59
C SER A 21 -13.40 4.85 -2.96
N GLU A 22 -13.76 6.05 -2.53
CA GLU A 22 -12.90 6.88 -1.69
C GLU A 22 -12.87 6.37 -0.24
N LYS A 23 -11.78 6.68 0.47
CA LYS A 23 -11.69 6.50 1.92
C LYS A 23 -11.01 7.70 2.55
N ALA A 24 -11.63 8.88 2.47
CA ALA A 24 -11.10 10.15 2.96
C ALA A 24 -11.08 10.29 4.50
N GLN A 25 -10.65 9.26 5.23
CA GLN A 25 -10.73 9.25 6.69
C GLN A 25 -9.71 10.19 7.36
N LEU A 26 -8.62 10.57 6.69
CA LEU A 26 -7.50 11.26 7.33
C LEU A 26 -7.01 12.52 6.60
N ALA A 27 -7.60 12.87 5.46
CA ALA A 27 -7.17 14.03 4.68
C ALA A 27 -7.22 15.33 5.50
N ALA A 28 -8.31 15.57 6.24
CA ALA A 28 -8.45 16.73 7.11
C ALA A 28 -7.43 16.71 8.27
N THR A 29 -7.26 15.56 8.92
CA THR A 29 -6.33 15.36 10.05
C THR A 29 -4.87 15.55 9.64
N LEU A 30 -4.52 15.19 8.40
CA LEU A 30 -3.14 15.25 7.87
C LEU A 30 -2.86 16.51 7.03
N SER A 31 -3.85 17.40 6.85
CA SER A 31 -3.74 18.62 6.04
C SER A 31 -2.53 19.49 6.38
N ARG A 32 -2.22 19.68 7.66
CA ARG A 32 -1.04 20.44 8.13
C ARG A 32 0.28 19.78 7.70
N TRP A 33 0.34 18.45 7.71
CA TRP A 33 1.54 17.72 7.28
C TRP A 33 1.69 17.77 5.76
N GLN A 34 0.57 17.76 5.04
CA GLN A 34 0.54 17.94 3.59
C GLN A 34 1.07 19.32 3.18
N GLN A 35 0.55 20.39 3.81
CA GLN A 35 0.98 21.78 3.56
C GLN A 35 2.47 22.00 3.86
N THR A 36 3.05 21.20 4.74
CA THR A 36 4.48 21.30 5.11
C THR A 36 5.37 20.34 4.31
N GLY A 37 4.85 19.68 3.27
CA GLY A 37 5.62 18.79 2.38
C GLY A 37 6.13 17.53 3.07
N ARG A 38 5.45 17.07 4.13
CA ARG A 38 5.89 15.93 4.97
C ARG A 38 5.20 14.62 4.63
N LEU A 39 4.29 14.62 3.66
CA LEU A 39 3.56 13.41 3.26
C LEU A 39 4.05 12.93 1.90
N VAL A 40 4.30 11.64 1.80
CA VAL A 40 4.55 10.94 0.54
C VAL A 40 3.35 10.06 0.28
N ILE A 41 2.50 10.51 -0.64
CA ILE A 41 1.24 9.83 -0.96
C ILE A 41 1.53 8.74 -1.99
N HIS A 42 1.16 7.50 -1.70
CA HIS A 42 1.50 6.38 -2.55
C HIS A 42 0.39 5.32 -2.60
N CYS A 43 0.12 4.78 -3.79
CA CYS A 43 -0.71 3.59 -3.97
C CYS A 43 0.16 2.47 -4.56
N PRO A 44 0.51 1.45 -3.76
CA PRO A 44 1.41 0.39 -4.23
C PRO A 44 0.79 -0.42 -5.38
N GLU A 45 -0.53 -0.59 -5.38
CA GLU A 45 -1.24 -1.38 -6.39
C GLU A 45 -1.20 -0.71 -7.76
N LEU A 46 -1.51 0.58 -7.82
CA LEU A 46 -1.40 1.35 -9.07
C LEU A 46 0.04 1.47 -9.54
N ALA A 47 1.00 1.64 -8.61
CA ALA A 47 2.42 1.69 -8.95
C ALA A 47 2.90 0.36 -9.57
N ALA A 48 2.34 -0.76 -9.15
CA ALA A 48 2.59 -2.08 -9.71
C ALA A 48 1.76 -2.41 -10.98
N GLY A 49 1.03 -1.44 -11.53
CA GLY A 49 0.26 -1.59 -12.77
C GLY A 49 -1.13 -2.21 -12.61
N LEU A 50 -1.63 -2.41 -11.39
CA LEU A 50 -3.01 -2.85 -11.19
C LEU A 50 -3.99 -1.73 -11.54
N SER A 51 -5.16 -2.09 -12.07
CA SER A 51 -6.21 -1.14 -12.45
C SER A 51 -7.05 -0.66 -11.26
N THR A 52 -7.85 0.38 -11.50
CA THR A 52 -9.00 0.73 -10.65
C THR A 52 -10.23 0.93 -11.57
N PRO A 53 -11.32 0.17 -11.39
CA PRO A 53 -11.50 -0.91 -10.41
C PRO A 53 -10.63 -2.15 -10.74
N ARG A 54 -10.49 -3.05 -9.75
CA ARG A 54 -9.86 -4.38 -9.85
C ARG A 54 -10.60 -5.36 -8.95
N LEU A 55 -10.40 -6.65 -9.18
CA LEU A 55 -11.03 -7.67 -8.34
C LEU A 55 -10.45 -7.61 -6.91
N PRO A 56 -11.26 -7.93 -5.89
CA PRO A 56 -10.72 -8.15 -4.56
C PRO A 56 -9.79 -9.36 -4.59
N ALA A 57 -8.67 -9.25 -3.88
CA ALA A 57 -7.71 -10.33 -3.72
C ALA A 57 -7.57 -10.68 -2.24
N GLU A 58 -7.15 -11.90 -1.94
CA GLU A 58 -6.91 -12.41 -0.59
C GLU A 58 -5.64 -13.25 -0.53
N ILE A 59 -4.99 -13.26 0.63
CA ILE A 59 -3.87 -14.16 0.90
C ILE A 59 -4.43 -15.55 1.19
N VAL A 60 -3.95 -16.55 0.46
CA VAL A 60 -4.32 -17.96 0.63
C VAL A 60 -3.09 -18.74 1.09
N GLY A 61 -3.26 -19.51 2.17
CA GLY A 61 -2.22 -20.41 2.68
C GLY A 61 -1.19 -19.76 3.62
N GLY A 62 -1.48 -18.61 4.22
CA GLY A 62 -0.59 -17.99 5.22
C GLY A 62 -0.86 -16.50 5.46
N ALA A 63 0.17 -15.79 5.89
CA ALA A 63 0.17 -14.32 6.03
C ALA A 63 1.10 -13.67 4.98
N GLY A 64 1.20 -12.34 4.95
CA GLY A 64 2.02 -11.69 3.92
C GLY A 64 3.52 -11.97 4.04
N GLY A 65 4.02 -12.29 5.24
CA GLY A 65 5.39 -12.81 5.41
C GLY A 65 5.60 -14.14 4.67
N ASP A 66 4.59 -14.99 4.60
CA ASP A 66 4.62 -16.24 3.85
C ASP A 66 4.54 -16.01 2.34
N VAL A 67 3.79 -15.00 1.90
CA VAL A 67 3.77 -14.58 0.49
C VAL A 67 5.17 -14.14 0.04
N LEU A 68 5.86 -13.35 0.86
CA LEU A 68 7.22 -12.88 0.57
C LEU A 68 8.25 -14.02 0.61
N ALA A 69 7.98 -15.06 1.38
CA ALA A 69 8.82 -16.26 1.45
C ALA A 69 8.41 -17.35 0.45
N GLY A 70 7.46 -17.09 -0.44
CA GLY A 70 6.99 -18.06 -1.45
C GLY A 70 6.17 -19.23 -0.89
N ARG A 71 5.66 -19.12 0.33
CA ARG A 71 4.85 -20.16 1.02
C ARG A 71 3.33 -19.92 0.97
N ALA A 72 2.91 -18.73 0.58
CA ALA A 72 1.50 -18.36 0.40
C ALA A 72 1.31 -17.63 -0.92
N ARG A 73 0.06 -17.54 -1.37
CA ARG A 73 -0.32 -16.88 -2.62
C ARG A 73 -1.30 -15.76 -2.37
N ILE A 74 -1.38 -14.81 -3.29
CA ILE A 74 -2.45 -13.82 -3.35
C ILE A 74 -3.30 -14.13 -4.56
N VAL A 75 -4.59 -14.36 -4.32
CA VAL A 75 -5.53 -14.84 -5.33
C VAL A 75 -6.70 -13.86 -5.43
N GLU A 76 -7.08 -13.48 -6.65
CA GLU A 76 -8.29 -12.69 -6.91
C GLU A 76 -9.55 -13.54 -6.71
N SER A 77 -10.70 -12.89 -6.53
CA SER A 77 -11.98 -13.57 -6.31
C SER A 77 -12.40 -14.57 -7.40
N ASP A 78 -11.81 -14.50 -8.60
CA ASP A 78 -12.06 -15.45 -9.68
C ASP A 78 -11.02 -16.58 -9.78
N GLY A 79 -10.09 -16.65 -8.82
CA GLY A 79 -9.09 -17.71 -8.74
C GLY A 79 -7.75 -17.38 -9.40
N ARG A 80 -7.58 -16.21 -10.03
CA ARG A 80 -6.29 -15.82 -10.62
C ARG A 80 -5.23 -15.54 -9.57
N ASP A 81 -4.05 -16.14 -9.74
CA ASP A 81 -2.88 -15.85 -8.92
C ASP A 81 -2.26 -14.51 -9.33
N VAL A 82 -2.30 -13.54 -8.43
CA VAL A 82 -1.77 -12.18 -8.62
C VAL A 82 -0.61 -11.90 -7.67
N THR A 83 -0.01 -12.93 -7.08
CA THR A 83 1.08 -12.83 -6.10
C THR A 83 2.21 -11.91 -6.56
N GLY A 84 2.67 -12.05 -7.80
CA GLY A 84 3.78 -11.25 -8.35
C GLY A 84 3.48 -9.74 -8.37
N HIS A 85 2.27 -9.35 -8.74
CA HIS A 85 1.87 -7.93 -8.76
C HIS A 85 1.89 -7.33 -7.35
N TYR A 86 1.41 -8.08 -6.36
CA TYR A 86 1.37 -7.61 -4.98
C TYR A 86 2.72 -7.64 -4.27
N GLN A 87 3.62 -8.56 -4.64
CA GLN A 87 5.02 -8.52 -4.21
C GLN A 87 5.74 -7.29 -4.79
N LEU A 88 5.54 -7.00 -6.09
CA LEU A 88 6.05 -5.79 -6.72
C LEU A 88 5.49 -4.52 -6.05
N ALA A 89 4.19 -4.50 -5.76
CA ALA A 89 3.52 -3.41 -5.06
C ALA A 89 4.16 -3.13 -3.69
N ALA A 90 4.45 -4.17 -2.92
CA ALA A 90 5.13 -4.06 -1.63
C ALA A 90 6.56 -3.51 -1.77
N TRP A 91 7.30 -3.97 -2.78
CA TRP A 91 8.65 -3.48 -3.07
C TRP A 91 8.66 -2.00 -3.49
N LEU A 92 7.74 -1.59 -4.37
CA LEU A 92 7.62 -0.21 -4.83
C LEU A 92 7.27 0.76 -3.70
N ALA A 93 6.38 0.36 -2.77
CA ALA A 93 6.10 1.18 -1.58
C ALA A 93 7.33 1.36 -0.70
N LEU A 94 8.12 0.30 -0.51
CA LEU A 94 9.36 0.37 0.28
C LEU A 94 10.40 1.27 -0.42
N SER A 95 10.56 1.14 -1.74
CA SER A 95 11.47 1.99 -2.52
C SER A 95 11.07 3.46 -2.41
N ALA A 96 9.79 3.78 -2.64
CA ALA A 96 9.27 5.14 -2.53
C ALA A 96 9.45 5.74 -1.13
N ALA A 97 9.27 4.94 -0.07
CA ALA A 97 9.53 5.38 1.30
C ALA A 97 11.01 5.70 1.54
N ARG A 98 11.91 4.83 1.08
CA ARG A 98 13.36 5.00 1.25
C ARG A 98 13.90 6.19 0.46
N GLU A 99 13.56 6.28 -0.81
CA GLU A 99 13.96 7.39 -1.70
C GLU A 99 13.50 8.74 -1.18
N ALA A 100 12.31 8.80 -0.60
CA ALA A 100 11.78 10.04 -0.05
C ALA A 100 12.32 10.38 1.35
N GLY A 101 13.01 9.45 2.02
CA GLY A 101 13.47 9.60 3.41
C GLY A 101 12.34 9.53 4.44
N CYS A 102 11.33 8.68 4.21
CA CYS A 102 10.25 8.43 5.15
C CYS A 102 10.76 7.64 6.36
N GLN A 103 10.34 8.05 7.56
CA GLN A 103 10.66 7.34 8.81
C GLN A 103 9.51 6.46 9.30
N ALA A 104 8.32 6.63 8.73
CA ALA A 104 7.15 5.85 9.06
C ALA A 104 6.25 5.72 7.83
N ALA A 105 5.32 4.76 7.91
CA ALA A 105 4.26 4.58 6.92
C ALA A 105 2.90 4.39 7.61
N LEU A 106 1.90 5.10 7.12
CA LEU A 106 0.50 4.96 7.49
C LEU A 106 -0.24 4.27 6.35
N LEU A 107 -0.51 2.98 6.56
CA LEU A 107 -1.04 2.10 5.52
C LEU A 107 -2.48 1.68 5.82
N HIS A 108 -3.27 1.46 4.76
CA HIS A 108 -4.56 0.80 4.90
C HIS A 108 -4.37 -0.68 5.32
N ARG A 109 -5.30 -1.21 6.13
CA ARG A 109 -5.22 -2.54 6.77
C ARG A 109 -4.80 -3.68 5.84
N TRP A 110 -5.23 -3.66 4.59
CA TRP A 110 -4.87 -4.71 3.62
C TRP A 110 -3.36 -4.67 3.25
N GLN A 111 -2.80 -3.46 3.10
CA GLN A 111 -1.36 -3.26 2.82
C GLN A 111 -0.46 -3.58 4.03
N SER A 112 -1.00 -3.57 5.26
CA SER A 112 -0.22 -3.95 6.46
C SER A 112 0.05 -5.44 6.60
N TYR A 113 -0.66 -6.31 5.89
CA TYR A 113 -0.43 -7.76 5.97
C TYR A 113 0.84 -8.20 5.23
N LEU A 114 1.28 -7.46 4.21
CA LEU A 114 2.52 -7.70 3.46
C LEU A 114 3.75 -7.03 4.08
N ARG A 115 3.74 -6.81 5.40
CA ARG A 115 4.89 -6.28 6.12
C ARG A 115 6.09 -7.21 5.95
N GLN A 116 7.10 -6.77 5.19
CA GLN A 116 8.47 -7.12 5.53
C GLN A 116 8.76 -6.58 6.95
N PRO A 117 9.68 -7.19 7.71
CA PRO A 117 10.17 -6.62 8.96
C PRO A 117 10.97 -5.36 8.63
N VAL A 118 10.25 -4.26 8.38
CA VAL A 118 10.82 -2.94 8.19
C VAL A 118 10.19 -2.09 9.27
N CYS A 119 10.77 -2.16 10.47
CA CYS A 119 10.98 -0.90 11.17
C CYS A 119 11.84 -0.06 10.21
N LEU A 120 11.26 1.03 9.69
CA LEU A 120 12.05 2.06 9.02
C LEU A 120 13.07 2.63 10.00
#